data_AF-A0AAU7R0I8-F1
#
_entry.id   AF-A0AAU7R0I8-F1
#
_cell.length_a   1.000
_cell.length_b   1.000
_cell.length_c   1.000
_cell.angle_alpha   90.00
_cell.angle_beta   90.00
_cell.angle_gamma   90.00
#
_symmetry.space_group_name_H-M   'P 1'
#
loop_
_entity.id
_entity.type
_entity.pdbx_description
1 polymer ?
#
loop_
_entity_poly.entity_id
_entity_poly.type
_entity_poly.pdbx_seq_one_letter_code
_entity_poly.pdbx_strand_id
1 'polypeptide(L)'
;MIVDEVFHQRGHGTYELSRVHHIDGYVLRVRVCRDSYATQSTAVAEVLTPLFTWTIIASSPGSGWHRTTPATPPDATPLITVADEVLQRARRILSVPPPFTTPGR
;
A
#
# COMPACT_ATOMS: atom_id res chain seq x y z
N MET A 1 11.95 2.93 7.46
CA MET A 1 12.70 1.65 7.48
C MET A 1 11.72 0.52 7.18
N ILE A 2 12.07 -0.46 6.35
CA ILE A 2 11.27 -1.69 6.17
C ILE A 2 11.58 -2.61 7.35
N VAL A 3 10.54 -3.17 7.95
CA VAL A 3 10.63 -4.07 9.12
C VAL A 3 10.28 -5.50 8.73
N ASP A 4 9.37 -5.66 7.77
CA ASP A 4 8.94 -6.95 7.25
C ASP A 4 8.58 -6.81 5.76
N GLU A 5 8.89 -7.84 4.99
CA GLU A 5 8.54 -7.94 3.57
C GLU A 5 8.19 -9.38 3.24
N VAL A 6 7.03 -9.57 2.62
CA VAL A 6 6.55 -10.88 2.23
C VAL A 6 6.00 -10.81 0.82
N PHE A 7 6.45 -11.73 -0.03
CA PHE A 7 5.98 -11.90 -1.39
C PHE A 7 5.41 -13.31 -1.57
N HIS A 8 4.23 -13.39 -2.17
CA HIS A 8 3.54 -14.65 -2.41
C HIS A 8 3.04 -14.73 -3.85
N GLN A 9 3.41 -15.79 -4.56
CA GLN A 9 2.76 -16.20 -5.79
C GLN A 9 1.70 -17.26 -5.47
N ARG A 10 0.45 -16.99 -5.84
CA ARG A 10 -0.67 -17.92 -5.58
C ARG A 10 -1.06 -18.73 -6.82
N GLY A 11 -0.73 -18.24 -8.01
CA GLY A 11 -1.01 -18.91 -9.28
C GLY A 11 -0.70 -18.03 -10.47
N HIS A 12 -1.05 -18.48 -11.68
CA HIS A 12 -0.89 -17.68 -12.88
C HIS A 12 -1.67 -16.36 -12.78
N GLY A 13 -0.98 -15.24 -12.99
CA GLY A 13 -1.62 -13.91 -12.93
C GLY A 13 -1.85 -13.35 -11.53
N THR A 14 -1.74 -14.16 -10.48
CA THR A 14 -2.11 -13.75 -9.11
C THR A 14 -0.93 -13.84 -8.14
N TYR A 15 -0.52 -12.68 -7.62
CA TYR A 15 0.57 -12.54 -6.67
C TYR A 15 0.40 -11.30 -5.79
N GLU A 16 0.95 -11.37 -4.58
CA GLU A 16 0.80 -10.34 -3.55
C GLU A 16 2.17 -9.96 -2.97
N LEU A 17 2.36 -8.66 -2.74
CA LEU A 17 3.47 -8.10 -1.97
C LEU A 17 2.88 -7.40 -0.74
N SER A 18 3.41 -7.72 0.43
CA SER A 18 3.15 -7.03 1.69
C SER A 18 4.46 -6.48 2.26
N ARG A 19 4.47 -5.20 2.65
CA ARG A 19 5.61 -4.55 3.30
C ARG A 19 5.17 -3.79 4.53
N VAL A 20 5.87 -3.97 5.64
CA VAL A 20 5.66 -3.19 6.86
C VAL A 20 6.81 -2.20 7.03
N HIS A 21 6.48 -0.94 7.27
CA HIS A 21 7.41 0.16 7.42
C HIS A 21 7.24 0.86 8.75
N HIS A 22 8.35 1.25 9.38
CA HIS A 22 8.37 2.28 10.42
C HIS A 22 8.79 3.61 9.80
N ILE A 23 7.87 4.59 9.82
CA ILE A 23 8.04 5.90 9.18
C ILE A 23 7.43 6.98 10.07
N ASP A 24 8.22 7.98 10.46
CA ASP A 24 7.76 9.19 11.14
C ASP A 24 6.90 8.91 12.40
N GLY A 25 7.23 7.84 13.14
CA GLY A 25 6.50 7.40 14.33
C GLY A 25 5.27 6.51 14.06
N TYR A 26 4.92 6.29 12.79
CA TYR A 26 3.84 5.41 12.37
C TYR A 26 4.37 4.04 11.93
N VAL A 27 3.57 3.01 12.18
CA VAL A 27 3.73 1.69 11.56
C VAL A 27 2.76 1.62 10.38
N LEU A 28 3.30 1.50 9.17
CA LEU A 28 2.53 1.40 7.94
C LEU A 28 2.66 0.01 7.34
N ARG A 29 1.56 -0.54 6.84
CA ARG A 29 1.54 -1.76 6.05
C ARG A 29 1.06 -1.43 4.65
N VAL A 30 1.86 -1.77 3.64
CA VAL A 30 1.49 -1.66 2.24
C VAL A 30 1.20 -3.04 1.72
N ARG A 31 0.03 -3.22 1.11
CA ARG A 31 -0.38 -4.48 0.48
C ARG A 31 -0.75 -4.22 -0.96
N VAL A 32 -0.10 -4.95 -1.86
CA VAL A 32 -0.38 -4.90 -3.30
C VAL A 32 -0.74 -6.30 -3.74
N CYS A 33 -1.99 -6.49 -4.14
CA CYS A 33 -2.50 -7.73 -4.70
C CYS A 33 -2.75 -7.52 -6.17
N ARG A 34 -1.98 -8.21 -7.02
CA ARG A 34 -2.27 -8.31 -8.43
C ARG A 34 -3.03 -9.60 -8.66
N ASP A 35 -4.18 -9.47 -9.30
CA ASP A 35 -4.99 -10.57 -9.75
C ASP A 35 -4.91 -10.69 -11.30
N SER A 36 -5.46 -11.77 -11.85
CA SER A 36 -5.67 -11.92 -13.29
C SER A 36 -6.47 -10.75 -13.89
N TYR A 37 -7.41 -10.19 -13.13
CA TYR A 37 -8.23 -9.06 -13.59
C TYR A 37 -7.86 -7.74 -12.89
N ALA A 38 -7.76 -6.67 -13.68
CA ALA A 38 -7.42 -5.34 -13.18
C ALA A 38 -8.42 -4.81 -12.14
N THR A 39 -9.71 -5.14 -12.27
CA THR A 39 -10.77 -4.73 -11.34
C THR A 39 -10.70 -5.46 -9.99
N GLN A 40 -10.04 -6.62 -9.94
CA GLN A 40 -9.83 -7.40 -8.72
C GLN A 40 -8.46 -7.09 -8.07
N SER A 41 -7.59 -6.41 -8.80
CA SER A 41 -6.28 -6.00 -8.31
C SER A 41 -6.39 -4.75 -7.45
N THR A 42 -5.66 -4.73 -6.33
CA THR A 42 -5.75 -3.67 -5.33
C THR A 42 -4.38 -3.35 -4.76
N ALA A 43 -4.15 -2.06 -4.47
CA ALA A 43 -2.99 -1.61 -3.72
C ALA A 43 -3.47 -0.69 -2.60
N VAL A 44 -3.06 -0.95 -1.36
CA VAL A 44 -3.47 -0.20 -0.17
C VAL A 44 -2.28 0.07 0.73
N ALA A 45 -2.26 1.24 1.35
CA ALA A 45 -1.42 1.54 2.51
C ALA A 45 -2.31 1.77 3.72
N GLU A 46 -1.98 1.06 4.78
CA GLU A 46 -2.69 1.02 6.04
C GLU A 46 -1.78 1.54 7.14
N VAL A 47 -2.35 2.23 8.13
CA VAL A 47 -1.66 2.62 9.36
C VAL A 47 -2.13 1.75 10.51
N LEU A 48 -1.20 1.33 11.37
CA LEU A 48 -1.54 0.68 12.63
C LEU A 48 -2.00 1.74 13.63
N THR A 49 -3.25 1.64 14.06
CA THR A 49 -3.81 2.56 15.05
C THR A 49 -3.42 2.14 16.49
N PRO A 50 -3.56 3.03 17.49
CA PRO A 50 -3.38 2.67 18.89
C PRO A 50 -4.31 1.56 19.40
N LEU A 51 -5.39 1.27 18.68
CA LEU A 51 -6.30 0.16 18.97
C LEU A 51 -5.82 -1.18 18.37
N PHE A 52 -4.59 -1.23 17.85
CA PHE A 52 -4.01 -2.40 17.18
C PHE A 52 -4.80 -2.88 15.96
N THR A 53 -5.43 -1.96 15.25
CA THR A 53 -6.16 -2.22 14.00
C THR A 53 -5.47 -1.54 12.82
N TRP A 54 -5.54 -2.17 11.64
CA TRP A 54 -5.06 -1.59 10.39
C TRP A 54 -6.16 -0.77 9.74
N THR A 55 -5.88 0.50 9.49
CA THR A 55 -6.81 1.42 8.82
C THR A 55 -6.23 1.86 7.49
N ILE A 56 -6.97 1.66 6.40
CA ILE A 56 -6.57 2.13 5.07
C ILE A 56 -6.54 3.66 5.07
N ILE A 57 -5.40 4.23 4.71
CA ILE A 57 -5.22 5.69 4.57
C ILE A 57 -4.95 6.10 3.14
N ALA A 58 -4.47 5.18 2.30
CA ALA A 58 -4.33 5.41 0.87
C ALA A 58 -4.61 4.12 0.09
N SER A 59 -5.14 4.26 -1.12
CA SER A 59 -5.34 3.15 -2.04
C SER A 59 -5.07 3.56 -3.48
N SER A 60 -4.81 2.58 -4.33
CA SER A 60 -4.72 2.72 -5.78
C SER A 60 -5.42 1.53 -6.45
N PRO A 61 -6.41 1.77 -7.33
CA PRO A 61 -7.10 0.70 -8.03
C PRO A 61 -6.18 0.03 -9.05
N GLY A 62 -6.38 -1.27 -9.27
CA GLY A 62 -5.61 -2.05 -10.23
C GLY A 62 -5.62 -1.51 -11.66
N SER A 63 -6.69 -0.81 -12.07
CA SER A 63 -6.82 -0.22 -13.40
C SER A 63 -5.65 0.70 -13.79
N GLY A 64 -4.99 1.33 -12.81
CA GLY A 64 -3.87 2.25 -13.06
C GLY A 64 -2.51 1.57 -13.32
N TRP A 65 -2.32 0.33 -12.88
CA TRP A 65 -0.98 -0.31 -12.86
C TRP A 65 -0.98 -1.79 -13.28
N HIS A 66 -2.14 -2.41 -13.46
CA HIS A 66 -2.24 -3.83 -13.83
C HIS A 66 -1.57 -4.14 -15.18
N ARG A 67 -1.69 -3.23 -16.16
CA ARG A 67 -1.08 -3.39 -17.49
C ARG A 67 0.44 -3.24 -17.49
N THR A 68 1.01 -2.57 -16.49
CA THR A 68 2.46 -2.35 -16.36
C THR A 68 3.14 -3.42 -15.51
N THR A 69 2.37 -4.36 -14.96
CA THR A 69 2.86 -5.48 -14.17
C THR A 69 2.64 -6.80 -14.93
N PRO A 70 3.67 -7.67 -15.04
CA PRO A 70 3.58 -8.89 -15.83
C PRO A 70 2.62 -9.91 -15.18
N ALA A 71 2.02 -10.77 -16.00
CA ALA A 71 1.15 -11.85 -15.49
C ALA A 71 1.92 -12.93 -14.72
N THR A 72 3.18 -13.16 -15.10
CA THR A 72 4.07 -14.13 -14.45
C THR A 72 5.34 -13.40 -14.07
N PRO A 73 5.43 -12.85 -12.85
CA PRO A 73 6.61 -12.11 -12.43
C PRO A 73 7.71 -13.09 -12.01
N PRO A 74 9.00 -12.76 -12.23
CA PRO A 74 10.10 -13.55 -11.68
C PRO A 74 10.26 -13.35 -10.16
N ASP A 75 9.83 -12.19 -9.63
CA ASP A 75 10.00 -11.78 -8.24
C ASP A 75 9.00 -10.67 -7.85
N ALA A 76 9.20 -10.04 -6.69
CA ALA A 76 8.36 -8.95 -6.18
C ALA A 76 8.54 -7.60 -6.92
N THR A 77 9.60 -7.45 -7.73
CA THR A 77 10.02 -6.17 -8.32
C THR A 77 8.90 -5.40 -9.01
N PRO A 78 7.99 -6.04 -9.78
CA PRO A 78 6.90 -5.31 -10.43
C PRO A 78 5.93 -4.62 -9.46
N LEU A 79 5.74 -5.15 -8.24
CA LEU A 79 4.85 -4.54 -7.25
C LEU A 79 5.54 -3.50 -6.38
N ILE A 80 6.88 -3.43 -6.41
CA ILE A 80 7.65 -2.46 -5.61
C ILE A 80 7.26 -1.04 -5.97
N THR A 81 7.23 -0.70 -7.26
CA THR A 81 6.85 0.65 -7.72
C THR A 81 5.44 1.02 -7.26
N VAL A 82 4.49 0.09 -7.38
CA VAL A 82 3.10 0.31 -6.94
C VAL A 82 3.02 0.49 -5.42
N ALA A 83 3.78 -0.31 -4.66
CA ALA A 83 3.85 -0.19 -3.21
C ALA A 83 4.42 1.17 -2.78
N ASP A 84 5.50 1.61 -3.42
CA ASP A 84 6.15 2.89 -3.13
C ASP A 84 5.24 4.09 -3.45
N GLU A 85 4.48 4.04 -4.54
CA GLU A 85 3.51 5.08 -4.90
C GLU A 85 2.41 5.22 -3.84
N VAL A 86 1.82 4.11 -3.41
CA VAL A 86 0.75 4.14 -2.40
C VAL A 86 1.31 4.52 -1.03
N LEU A 87 2.53 4.09 -0.69
CA LEU A 87 3.25 4.51 0.50
C LEU A 87 3.50 6.03 0.51
N GLN A 88 3.98 6.58 -0.60
CA GLN A 88 4.21 8.02 -0.73
C GLN A 88 2.90 8.81 -0.60
N ARG A 89 1.79 8.28 -1.11
CA ARG A 89 0.46 8.88 -0.91
C ARG A 89 0.05 8.86 0.57
N ALA A 90 0.23 7.74 1.26
CA ALA A 90 -0.03 7.61 2.69
C ALA A 90 0.81 8.62 3.52
N ARG A 91 2.11 8.74 3.23
CA ARG A 91 2.99 9.70 3.90
C ARG A 91 2.48 11.13 3.73
N ARG A 92 2.10 11.53 2.51
CA ARG A 92 1.52 12.87 2.27
C ARG A 92 0.28 13.12 3.11
N ILE A 93 -0.61 12.14 3.26
CA ILE A 93 -1.82 12.27 4.06
C ILE A 93 -1.48 12.46 5.54
N LEU A 94 -0.53 11.67 6.06
CA LEU A 94 -0.10 11.75 7.46
C LEU A 94 0.70 13.02 7.78
N SER A 95 1.43 13.57 6.80
CA SER A 95 2.18 14.83 6.97
C SER A 95 1.30 16.07 6.96
N VAL A 96 0.05 15.98 6.50
CA VAL A 96 -0.89 17.12 6.56
C VAL A 96 -1.41 17.22 7.99
N PRO A 97 -1.13 18.30 8.73
CA PRO A 97 -1.77 18.53 10.02
C PRO A 97 -3.28 18.54 9.81
N PRO A 98 -4.08 17.94 10.71
CA PRO A 98 -5.52 18.07 10.61
C PRO A 98 -5.87 19.56 10.50
N PRO A 99 -6.81 19.97 9.62
CA PRO A 99 -7.24 21.36 9.57
C PRO A 99 -7.79 21.70 10.96
N PHE A 100 -6.99 22.38 11.77
CA PHE A 100 -7.38 22.77 13.11
C PHE A 100 -8.61 23.66 12.96
N THR A 101 -9.71 23.23 13.56
CA THR A 101 -10.84 24.06 13.94
C THR A 101 -10.28 25.20 14.80
N THR A 102 -10.27 26.41 14.25
CA THR A 102 -10.15 27.63 15.05
C THR A 102 -11.27 27.60 16.10
N PRO A 103 -10.99 27.56 17.41
CA PRO A 103 -12.02 27.87 18.38
C PRO A 103 -12.31 29.35 18.22
N GLY A 104 -13.54 29.67 17.81
CA GLY A 104 -14.07 31.02 17.83
C GLY A 104 -13.89 31.61 19.22
N ARG A 105 -13.26 32.78 19.25
CA ARG A 105 -13.03 33.62 20.43
C ARG A 105 -14.34 34.17 20.98
#